data_AF-A0A519K8A9-F1
#
_entry.id   AF-A0A519K8A9-F1
#
_cell.length_a   1.000
_cell.length_b   1.000
_cell.length_c   1.000
_cell.angle_alpha   90.00
_cell.angle_beta   90.00
_cell.angle_gamma   90.00
#
_symmetry.space_group_name_H-M   'P 1'
#
loop_
_entity.id
_entity.type
_entity.pdbx_description
1 polymer ?
#
loop_
_entity_poly.entity_id
_entity_poly.type
_entity_poly.pdbx_seq_one_letter_code
_entity_poly.pdbx_strand_id
1 'polypeptide(L)'
;IKINAVAGSGKTTTVIEYARTRPAGSKILYLAFNKSVKLEAIKKFQEKGLNHVTVETSHSLAYKYIVFQNNYKIKALGYKTNEIAELLNLQGNEEKHTEYIIANHINKFITYFCNSDKLKVQDLNYLDTITDPNARIFVTTFYQYILSQTRLLLSKMDKGEIEITHDFYLKKFQISNPELPFDYILFDEGQDASPAMLDVFLKQNATKVIVGDTHQQIYGWRFAVNSLEKANFETHNLSTSFRFSQDIASLAMEILKYKKHINNHQNIAINGKGESDEIKTKAILARTNLGLLLKAIEYVTEKKNVKHIYFEGNINSYTYADEGASLYDVLNLQNEKRHLIKDKLIKAMKNLKELEDYIGKTEDLQLGMMVEIVKEYGNKIPNIIKTIKEKHVDGDDKEKAEMIFSTVHRCKGMEYDSVRLVNDFISEETLEKLTTEKKPEEINEMKLNEEINLLYVAVTRTKNKIHIPESLMPIDFPDSPQIQIIKDLPEEKKTEKSYTVDQVREKYKGAYQPWTQELDQELIDLFSEGISGNDLAKHFKALKAKPADTILLRAARQNLHDIMLLNMQAIQRKSITAENTAEVSVFWVTLTGTICLLLALTMLVNLPAN
;
A
#
# COMPACT_ATOMS: atom_id res chain seq x y z
N ILE A 1 -17.99 -25.39 -14.85
CA ILE A 1 -18.18 -24.15 -15.64
C ILE A 1 -17.25 -23.07 -15.11
N LYS A 2 -16.58 -22.35 -15.99
CA LYS A 2 -15.79 -21.16 -15.68
C LYS A 2 -16.45 -19.96 -16.35
N ILE A 3 -16.66 -18.88 -15.59
CA ILE A 3 -17.22 -17.64 -16.10
C ILE A 3 -16.16 -16.55 -15.92
N ASN A 4 -15.53 -16.13 -17.01
CA ASN A 4 -14.65 -14.96 -17.01
C ASN A 4 -15.49 -13.72 -17.29
N ALA A 5 -15.48 -12.75 -16.40
CA ALA A 5 -16.45 -11.68 -16.38
C ALA A 5 -15.77 -10.36 -16.10
N VAL A 6 -15.96 -9.38 -16.98
CA VAL A 6 -15.33 -8.06 -16.84
C VAL A 6 -15.92 -7.27 -15.67
N ALA A 7 -15.24 -6.23 -15.21
CA ALA A 7 -15.73 -5.33 -14.18
C ALA A 7 -17.17 -4.83 -14.47
N GLY A 8 -18.05 -4.88 -13.47
CA GLY A 8 -19.42 -4.36 -13.61
C GLY A 8 -20.38 -5.21 -14.44
N SER A 9 -20.02 -6.44 -14.81
CA SER A 9 -20.83 -7.31 -15.70
C SER A 9 -21.96 -8.10 -15.02
N GLY A 10 -22.11 -7.99 -13.70
CA GLY A 10 -23.16 -8.71 -12.96
C GLY A 10 -22.79 -10.16 -12.61
N LYS A 11 -21.52 -10.43 -12.24
CA LYS A 11 -21.02 -11.73 -11.78
C LYS A 11 -21.93 -12.39 -10.73
N THR A 12 -22.09 -11.73 -9.59
CA THR A 12 -22.91 -12.23 -8.47
C THR A 12 -24.37 -12.43 -8.90
N THR A 13 -24.94 -11.51 -9.68
CA THR A 13 -26.31 -11.65 -10.22
C THR A 13 -26.44 -12.90 -11.09
N THR A 14 -25.46 -13.17 -11.96
CA THR A 14 -25.43 -14.35 -12.82
C THR A 14 -25.39 -15.63 -11.99
N VAL A 15 -24.58 -15.67 -10.93
CA VAL A 15 -24.51 -16.83 -10.03
C VAL A 15 -25.81 -17.04 -9.25
N ILE A 16 -26.45 -15.96 -8.80
CA ILE A 16 -27.74 -16.04 -8.11
C ILE A 16 -28.83 -16.59 -9.05
N GLU A 17 -28.93 -16.09 -10.27
CA GLU A 17 -29.90 -16.59 -11.25
C GLU A 17 -29.57 -18.03 -11.67
N TYR A 18 -28.29 -18.39 -11.78
CA TYR A 18 -27.89 -19.79 -11.98
C TYR A 18 -28.40 -20.69 -10.86
N ALA A 19 -28.19 -20.30 -9.59
CA ALA A 19 -28.69 -21.05 -8.43
C ALA A 19 -30.22 -21.19 -8.46
N ARG A 20 -30.95 -20.12 -8.84
CA ARG A 20 -32.42 -20.13 -8.94
C ARG A 20 -32.96 -21.16 -9.93
N THR A 21 -32.23 -21.45 -10.99
CA THR A 21 -32.64 -22.43 -12.02
C THR A 21 -32.37 -23.88 -11.63
N ARG A 22 -31.74 -24.14 -10.46
CA ARG A 22 -31.44 -25.50 -10.00
C ARG A 22 -32.69 -26.16 -9.40
N PRO A 23 -32.79 -27.51 -9.41
CA PRO A 23 -33.91 -28.22 -8.79
C PRO A 23 -34.11 -27.83 -7.32
N ALA A 24 -35.37 -27.69 -6.88
CA ALA A 24 -35.75 -27.15 -5.56
C ALA A 24 -35.22 -27.93 -4.33
N GLY A 25 -34.67 -29.14 -4.52
CA GLY A 25 -34.03 -29.95 -3.47
C GLY A 25 -32.50 -29.94 -3.49
N SER A 26 -31.88 -29.21 -4.41
CA SER A 26 -30.41 -29.21 -4.57
C SER A 26 -29.74 -28.54 -3.38
N LYS A 27 -28.67 -29.15 -2.87
CA LYS A 27 -27.79 -28.53 -1.88
C LYS A 27 -26.75 -27.70 -2.59
N ILE A 28 -26.82 -26.38 -2.41
CA ILE A 28 -25.92 -25.42 -3.08
C ILE A 28 -25.02 -24.77 -2.03
N LEU A 29 -23.72 -24.79 -2.28
CA LEU A 29 -22.73 -24.01 -1.53
C LEU A 29 -22.28 -22.82 -2.38
N TYR A 30 -22.45 -21.61 -1.86
CA TYR A 30 -21.84 -20.40 -2.39
C TYR A 30 -20.61 -20.05 -1.57
N LEU A 31 -19.44 -20.02 -2.22
CA LEU A 31 -18.17 -19.61 -1.65
C LEU A 31 -17.89 -18.15 -2.04
N ALA A 32 -17.98 -17.26 -1.04
CA ALA A 32 -17.57 -15.87 -1.13
C ALA A 32 -16.09 -15.71 -0.74
N PHE A 33 -15.38 -14.79 -1.39
CA PHE A 33 -13.98 -14.53 -1.07
C PHE A 33 -13.76 -13.91 0.31
N ASN A 34 -14.60 -12.96 0.72
CA ASN A 34 -14.46 -12.24 1.99
C ASN A 34 -15.81 -12.06 2.71
N LYS A 35 -15.75 -11.52 3.95
CA LYS A 35 -16.93 -11.36 4.80
C LYS A 35 -17.96 -10.37 4.23
N SER A 36 -17.52 -9.26 3.63
CA SER A 36 -18.47 -8.27 3.06
C SER A 36 -19.24 -8.88 1.89
N VAL A 37 -18.56 -9.55 0.96
CA VAL A 37 -19.19 -10.26 -0.17
C VAL A 37 -20.12 -11.37 0.33
N LYS A 38 -19.73 -12.11 1.38
CA LYS A 38 -20.60 -13.12 2.02
C LYS A 38 -21.91 -12.49 2.52
N LEU A 39 -21.84 -11.40 3.28
CA LEU A 39 -23.02 -10.77 3.87
C LEU A 39 -23.95 -10.20 2.79
N GLU A 40 -23.38 -9.59 1.75
CA GLU A 40 -24.13 -9.10 0.60
C GLU A 40 -24.82 -10.25 -0.16
N ALA A 41 -24.10 -11.34 -0.42
CA ALA A 41 -24.65 -12.51 -1.08
C ALA A 41 -25.81 -13.12 -0.27
N ILE A 42 -25.67 -13.26 1.06
CA ILE A 42 -26.77 -13.74 1.93
C ILE A 42 -28.03 -12.91 1.72
N LYS A 43 -27.91 -11.58 1.78
CA LYS A 43 -29.06 -10.68 1.59
C LYS A 43 -29.70 -10.89 0.21
N LYS A 44 -28.90 -10.94 -0.86
CA LYS A 44 -29.39 -11.11 -2.24
C LYS A 44 -30.05 -12.48 -2.46
N PHE A 45 -29.52 -13.56 -1.88
CA PHE A 45 -30.15 -14.88 -1.96
C PHE A 45 -31.50 -14.91 -1.21
N GLN A 46 -31.57 -14.28 -0.03
CA GLN A 46 -32.79 -14.17 0.76
C GLN A 46 -33.88 -13.36 0.05
N GLU A 47 -33.53 -12.22 -0.55
CA GLU A 47 -34.45 -11.39 -1.35
C GLU A 47 -35.06 -12.15 -2.52
N LYS A 48 -34.34 -13.13 -3.06
CA LYS A 48 -34.80 -14.00 -4.16
C LYS A 48 -35.49 -15.29 -3.68
N GLY A 49 -35.67 -15.47 -2.36
CA GLY A 49 -36.30 -16.66 -1.77
C GLY A 49 -35.46 -17.93 -1.83
N LEU A 50 -34.14 -17.82 -2.03
CA LEU A 50 -33.22 -18.96 -2.22
C LEU A 50 -32.62 -19.43 -0.89
N ASN A 51 -33.47 -19.89 0.03
CA ASN A 51 -33.06 -20.27 1.39
C ASN A 51 -32.28 -21.60 1.46
N HIS A 52 -32.24 -22.38 0.38
CA HIS A 52 -31.50 -23.65 0.29
C HIS A 52 -30.00 -23.45 -0.05
N VAL A 53 -29.59 -22.21 -0.33
CA VAL A 53 -28.19 -21.87 -0.63
C VAL A 53 -27.43 -21.60 0.66
N THR A 54 -26.41 -22.41 0.93
CA THR A 54 -25.48 -22.18 2.03
C THR A 54 -24.40 -21.21 1.58
N VAL A 55 -24.29 -20.04 2.22
CA VAL A 55 -23.29 -19.01 1.87
C VAL A 55 -22.17 -19.01 2.91
N GLU A 56 -20.96 -19.32 2.48
CA GLU A 56 -19.77 -19.36 3.33
C GLU A 56 -18.58 -18.67 2.66
N THR A 57 -17.57 -18.27 3.44
CA THR A 57 -16.22 -18.08 2.91
C THR A 57 -15.45 -19.40 3.09
N SER A 58 -14.37 -19.59 2.33
CA SER A 58 -13.49 -20.76 2.52
C SER A 58 -13.01 -20.88 3.97
N HIS A 59 -12.71 -19.75 4.61
CA HIS A 59 -12.30 -19.69 6.01
C HIS A 59 -13.44 -20.02 6.99
N SER A 60 -14.66 -19.52 6.77
CA SER A 60 -15.77 -19.83 7.68
C SER A 60 -16.25 -21.28 7.52
N LEU A 61 -16.12 -21.84 6.32
CA LEU A 61 -16.31 -23.27 6.09
C LEU A 61 -15.25 -24.08 6.85
N ALA A 62 -13.96 -23.81 6.62
CA ALA A 62 -12.86 -24.49 7.31
C ALA A 62 -12.96 -24.40 8.84
N TYR A 63 -13.37 -23.25 9.37
CA TYR A 63 -13.60 -23.04 10.80
C TYR A 63 -14.60 -24.08 11.38
N LYS A 64 -15.72 -24.33 10.69
CA LYS A 64 -16.74 -25.28 11.15
C LYS A 64 -16.22 -26.71 11.24
N TYR A 65 -15.38 -27.11 10.29
CA TYR A 65 -14.83 -28.47 10.23
C TYR A 65 -13.64 -28.66 11.17
N ILE A 66 -12.76 -27.68 11.30
CA ILE A 66 -11.50 -27.84 12.05
C ILE A 66 -11.62 -27.29 13.47
N VAL A 67 -12.04 -26.04 13.62
CA VAL A 67 -11.99 -25.34 14.91
C VAL A 67 -13.07 -25.87 15.84
N PHE A 68 -14.32 -25.89 15.38
CA PHE A 68 -15.46 -26.27 16.21
C PHE A 68 -15.39 -27.73 16.66
N GLN A 69 -14.90 -28.63 15.81
CA GLN A 69 -14.80 -30.06 16.12
C GLN A 69 -13.65 -30.39 17.09
N ASN A 70 -12.57 -29.61 17.09
CA ASN A 70 -11.35 -29.90 17.86
C ASN A 70 -11.11 -28.91 19.03
N ASN A 71 -12.04 -27.97 19.27
CA ASN A 71 -11.98 -26.97 20.34
C ASN A 71 -10.67 -26.14 20.37
N TYR A 72 -10.16 -25.78 19.19
CA TYR A 72 -8.97 -24.93 19.10
C TYR A 72 -9.27 -23.48 19.53
N LYS A 73 -8.31 -22.85 20.22
CA LYS A 73 -8.29 -21.41 20.45
C LYS A 73 -7.64 -20.70 19.27
N ILE A 74 -8.17 -19.53 18.91
CA ILE A 74 -7.73 -18.79 17.72
C ILE A 74 -7.06 -17.48 18.11
N LYS A 75 -5.85 -17.29 17.57
CA LYS A 75 -5.14 -16.02 17.57
C LYS A 75 -5.58 -15.21 16.34
N ALA A 76 -6.66 -14.44 16.48
CA ALA A 76 -7.32 -13.77 15.35
C ALA A 76 -6.43 -12.76 14.59
N LEU A 77 -5.51 -12.10 15.30
CA LEU A 77 -4.57 -11.13 14.72
C LEU A 77 -3.25 -11.77 14.25
N GLY A 78 -3.12 -13.09 14.32
CA GLY A 78 -1.85 -13.78 14.07
C GLY A 78 -0.82 -13.51 15.17
N TYR A 79 0.41 -13.96 14.92
CA TYR A 79 1.54 -13.78 15.82
C TYR A 79 2.44 -12.64 15.34
N LYS A 80 2.86 -11.79 16.27
CA LYS A 80 3.88 -10.78 16.02
C LYS A 80 5.27 -11.39 15.93
N THR A 81 6.19 -10.73 15.24
CA THR A 81 7.59 -11.19 15.12
C THR A 81 8.23 -11.45 16.49
N ASN A 82 8.01 -10.56 17.46
CA ASN A 82 8.54 -10.75 18.81
C ASN A 82 7.89 -11.94 19.56
N GLU A 83 6.60 -12.20 19.34
CA GLU A 83 5.92 -13.35 19.97
C GLU A 83 6.47 -14.67 19.41
N ILE A 84 6.71 -14.75 18.10
CA ILE A 84 7.31 -15.94 17.47
C ILE A 84 8.73 -16.19 18.00
N ALA A 85 9.53 -15.13 18.12
CA ALA A 85 10.87 -15.21 18.70
C ALA A 85 10.85 -15.75 20.13
N GLU A 86 9.94 -15.24 20.98
CA GLU A 86 9.73 -15.70 22.35
C GLU A 86 9.23 -17.16 22.40
N LEU A 87 8.22 -17.53 21.60
CA LEU A 87 7.59 -18.87 21.61
C LEU A 87 8.54 -19.99 21.16
N LEU A 88 9.46 -19.69 20.25
CA LEU A 88 10.43 -20.63 19.72
C LEU A 88 11.78 -20.54 20.41
N ASN A 89 11.95 -19.61 21.36
CA ASN A 89 13.23 -19.28 22.00
C ASN A 89 14.34 -19.11 20.96
N LEU A 90 14.07 -18.32 19.92
CA LEU A 90 15.01 -18.14 18.81
C LEU A 90 16.30 -17.49 19.33
N GLN A 91 17.42 -18.11 19.01
CA GLN A 91 18.75 -17.55 19.27
C GLN A 91 19.22 -16.80 18.02
N GLY A 92 19.64 -15.55 18.21
CA GLY A 92 20.43 -14.84 17.21
C GLY A 92 21.87 -15.37 17.15
N ASN A 93 22.55 -15.11 16.03
CA ASN A 93 24.01 -15.18 15.98
C ASN A 93 24.61 -13.89 16.58
N GLU A 94 25.92 -13.66 16.43
CA GLU A 94 26.58 -12.40 16.84
C GLU A 94 26.04 -11.14 16.12
N GLU A 95 25.24 -11.33 15.06
CA GLU A 95 24.60 -10.27 14.30
C GLU A 95 23.31 -9.80 15.01
N LYS A 96 23.12 -8.48 15.10
CA LYS A 96 22.04 -7.88 15.91
C LYS A 96 20.67 -8.18 15.32
N HIS A 97 19.69 -8.43 16.20
CA HIS A 97 18.26 -8.63 15.88
C HIS A 97 17.97 -9.82 14.94
N THR A 98 18.93 -10.73 14.77
CA THR A 98 18.80 -11.91 13.91
C THR A 98 17.59 -12.77 14.30
N GLU A 99 17.28 -12.87 15.59
CA GLU A 99 16.11 -13.57 16.10
C GLU A 99 14.78 -13.02 15.56
N TYR A 100 14.67 -11.69 15.41
CA TYR A 100 13.48 -11.05 14.85
C TYR A 100 13.40 -11.26 13.34
N ILE A 101 14.52 -11.17 12.62
CA ILE A 101 14.56 -11.42 11.17
C ILE A 101 14.15 -12.87 10.88
N ILE A 102 14.67 -13.83 11.64
CA ILE A 102 14.29 -15.26 11.53
C ILE A 102 12.80 -15.45 11.86
N ALA A 103 12.30 -14.85 12.95
CA ALA A 103 10.89 -14.92 13.31
C ALA A 103 9.96 -14.38 12.21
N ASN A 104 10.33 -13.27 11.57
CA ASN A 104 9.58 -12.71 10.45
C ASN A 104 9.52 -13.68 9.26
N HIS A 105 10.66 -14.27 8.88
CA HIS A 105 10.70 -15.28 7.81
C HIS A 105 9.95 -16.56 8.16
N ILE A 106 9.98 -17.01 9.41
CA ILE A 106 9.15 -18.13 9.88
C ILE A 106 7.67 -17.82 9.65
N ASN A 107 7.22 -16.63 10.05
CA ASN A 107 5.83 -16.21 9.85
C ASN A 107 5.46 -16.22 8.36
N LYS A 108 6.29 -15.59 7.52
CA LYS A 108 6.09 -15.55 6.06
C LYS A 108 6.06 -16.96 5.43
N PHE A 109 6.94 -17.87 5.87
CA PHE A 109 6.97 -19.24 5.35
C PHE A 109 5.74 -20.04 5.81
N ILE A 110 5.24 -19.85 7.03
CA ILE A 110 3.97 -20.42 7.48
C ILE A 110 2.81 -19.94 6.61
N THR A 111 2.72 -18.63 6.36
CA THR A 111 1.68 -18.05 5.50
C THR A 111 1.76 -18.61 4.08
N TYR A 112 2.98 -18.73 3.52
CA TYR A 112 3.20 -19.34 2.21
C TYR A 112 2.74 -20.80 2.17
N PHE A 113 3.15 -21.61 3.16
CA PHE A 113 2.73 -22.99 3.25
C PHE A 113 1.21 -23.13 3.38
N CYS A 114 0.59 -22.35 4.27
CA CYS A 114 -0.84 -22.45 4.55
C CYS A 114 -1.72 -22.07 3.35
N ASN A 115 -1.21 -21.22 2.45
CA ASN A 115 -1.93 -20.84 1.24
C ASN A 115 -1.57 -21.70 0.01
N SER A 116 -0.54 -22.55 0.09
CA SER A 116 -0.16 -23.48 -0.98
C SER A 116 -1.07 -24.72 -1.07
N ASP A 117 -0.98 -25.46 -2.17
CA ASP A 117 -1.62 -26.77 -2.37
C ASP A 117 -0.77 -27.94 -1.82
N LYS A 118 0.47 -27.68 -1.37
CA LYS A 118 1.42 -28.70 -0.92
C LYS A 118 1.04 -29.30 0.43
N LEU A 119 1.26 -30.60 0.60
CA LEU A 119 0.92 -31.29 1.86
C LEU A 119 1.97 -31.11 2.95
N LYS A 120 3.24 -30.90 2.58
CA LYS A 120 4.34 -30.70 3.52
C LYS A 120 5.08 -29.40 3.23
N VAL A 121 5.59 -28.77 4.28
CA VAL A 121 6.38 -27.52 4.20
C VAL A 121 7.63 -27.71 3.33
N GLN A 122 8.24 -28.90 3.40
CA GLN A 122 9.45 -29.24 2.67
C GLN A 122 9.24 -29.36 1.15
N ASP A 123 8.00 -29.50 0.70
CA ASP A 123 7.67 -29.56 -0.72
C ASP A 123 7.64 -28.15 -1.36
N LEU A 124 7.93 -27.12 -0.58
CA LEU A 124 8.01 -25.72 -1.01
C LEU A 124 9.46 -25.24 -0.93
N ASN A 125 9.81 -24.37 -1.89
CA ASN A 125 11.03 -23.59 -1.83
C ASN A 125 10.70 -22.16 -1.39
N TYR A 126 10.99 -21.83 -0.14
CA TYR A 126 10.69 -20.49 0.39
C TYR A 126 11.50 -19.39 -0.31
N LEU A 127 12.68 -19.70 -0.85
CA LEU A 127 13.49 -18.75 -1.60
C LEU A 127 12.80 -18.23 -2.87
N ASP A 128 11.81 -18.94 -3.40
CA ASP A 128 11.04 -18.47 -4.57
C ASP A 128 10.17 -17.26 -4.23
N THR A 129 9.93 -16.99 -2.95
CA THR A 129 9.11 -15.87 -2.47
C THR A 129 9.93 -14.61 -2.14
N ILE A 130 11.26 -14.72 -2.10
CA ILE A 130 12.17 -13.65 -1.68
C ILE A 130 12.77 -12.95 -2.90
N THR A 131 12.57 -11.64 -2.98
CA THR A 131 13.02 -10.83 -4.13
C THR A 131 14.21 -9.93 -3.82
N ASP A 132 14.32 -9.43 -2.60
CA ASP A 132 15.40 -8.56 -2.15
C ASP A 132 16.71 -9.36 -2.03
N PRO A 133 17.83 -8.88 -2.60
CA PRO A 133 19.11 -9.56 -2.52
C PRO A 133 19.62 -9.79 -1.10
N ASN A 134 19.46 -8.82 -0.19
CA ASN A 134 19.92 -8.92 1.20
C ASN A 134 19.09 -9.95 1.97
N ALA A 135 17.75 -9.91 1.80
CA ALA A 135 16.86 -10.92 2.35
C ALA A 135 17.20 -12.31 1.80
N ARG A 136 17.47 -12.43 0.49
CA ARG A 136 17.79 -13.72 -0.15
C ARG A 136 19.09 -14.32 0.40
N ILE A 137 20.13 -13.51 0.58
CA ILE A 137 21.40 -13.95 1.19
C ILE A 137 21.16 -14.44 2.61
N PHE A 138 20.40 -13.68 3.40
CA PHE A 138 20.06 -14.03 4.77
C PHE A 138 19.29 -15.35 4.83
N VAL A 139 18.19 -15.46 4.09
CA VAL A 139 17.34 -16.66 4.06
C VAL A 139 18.11 -17.87 3.57
N THR A 140 18.99 -17.73 2.58
CA THR A 140 19.84 -18.83 2.10
C THR A 140 20.74 -19.35 3.22
N THR A 141 21.34 -18.44 4.00
CA THR A 141 22.23 -18.78 5.11
C THR A 141 21.48 -19.50 6.24
N PHE A 142 20.26 -19.06 6.56
CA PHE A 142 19.46 -19.59 7.66
C PHE A 142 18.37 -20.59 7.23
N TYR A 143 18.36 -21.04 5.97
CA TYR A 143 17.22 -21.74 5.38
C TYR A 143 16.77 -22.97 6.17
N GLN A 144 17.72 -23.84 6.53
CA GLN A 144 17.42 -25.07 7.29
C GLN A 144 16.90 -24.76 8.69
N TYR A 145 17.43 -23.72 9.32
CA TYR A 145 16.97 -23.28 10.64
C TYR A 145 15.55 -22.73 10.55
N ILE A 146 15.28 -21.80 9.62
CA ILE A 146 13.93 -21.25 9.34
C ILE A 146 12.95 -22.39 9.06
N LEU A 147 13.29 -23.34 8.19
CA LEU A 147 12.45 -24.51 7.87
C LEU A 147 12.14 -25.36 9.11
N SER A 148 13.15 -25.65 9.94
CA SER A 148 12.97 -26.44 11.16
C SER A 148 12.04 -25.75 12.17
N GLN A 149 12.21 -24.44 12.34
CA GLN A 149 11.45 -23.62 13.28
C GLN A 149 10.01 -23.37 12.79
N THR A 150 9.82 -23.18 11.48
CA THR A 150 8.50 -23.16 10.82
C THR A 150 7.70 -24.43 11.14
N ARG A 151 8.34 -25.60 10.98
CA ARG A 151 7.70 -26.89 11.30
C ARG A 151 7.41 -27.03 12.79
N LEU A 152 8.30 -26.55 13.66
CA LEU A 152 8.10 -26.57 15.10
C LEU A 152 6.89 -25.72 15.49
N LEU A 153 6.77 -24.48 14.99
CA LEU A 153 5.64 -23.61 15.30
C LEU A 153 4.31 -24.20 14.81
N LEU A 154 4.28 -24.74 13.59
CA LEU A 154 3.11 -25.46 13.07
C LEU A 154 2.75 -26.68 13.94
N SER A 155 3.74 -27.43 14.44
CA SER A 155 3.49 -28.55 15.34
C SER A 155 2.91 -28.10 16.68
N LYS A 156 3.36 -26.96 17.23
CA LYS A 156 2.80 -26.39 18.45
C LYS A 156 1.33 -25.99 18.27
N MET A 157 1.00 -25.38 17.12
CA MET A 157 -0.39 -25.07 16.75
C MET A 157 -1.24 -26.35 16.64
N ASP A 158 -0.72 -27.37 15.94
CA ASP A 158 -1.45 -28.63 15.72
C ASP A 158 -1.75 -29.37 17.04
N LYS A 159 -0.78 -29.39 17.97
CA LYS A 159 -0.94 -29.97 19.30
C LYS A 159 -1.80 -29.14 20.26
N GLY A 160 -2.17 -27.92 19.88
CA GLY A 160 -2.89 -26.99 20.75
C GLY A 160 -2.04 -26.44 21.91
N GLU A 161 -0.71 -26.51 21.82
CA GLU A 161 0.21 -25.88 22.80
C GLU A 161 0.15 -24.35 22.72
N ILE A 162 -0.15 -23.84 21.52
CA ILE A 162 -0.37 -22.42 21.23
C ILE A 162 -1.65 -22.27 20.41
N GLU A 163 -2.18 -21.05 20.37
CA GLU A 163 -3.38 -20.73 19.59
C GLU A 163 -3.11 -20.87 18.08
N ILE A 164 -4.13 -21.25 17.30
CA ILE A 164 -3.99 -21.41 15.85
C ILE A 164 -4.39 -20.13 15.11
N THR A 165 -3.86 -19.94 13.90
CA THR A 165 -4.20 -18.79 13.05
C THR A 165 -5.31 -19.12 12.04
N HIS A 166 -5.83 -18.09 11.36
CA HIS A 166 -6.83 -18.27 10.30
C HIS A 166 -6.32 -19.14 9.14
N ASP A 167 -5.10 -18.90 8.70
CA ASP A 167 -4.47 -19.64 7.63
C ASP A 167 -4.15 -21.08 8.04
N PHE A 168 -3.78 -21.31 9.31
CA PHE A 168 -3.48 -22.65 9.82
C PHE A 168 -4.70 -23.59 9.72
N TYR A 169 -5.87 -23.17 10.21
CA TYR A 169 -7.04 -24.06 10.14
C TYR A 169 -7.53 -24.25 8.71
N LEU A 170 -7.37 -23.26 7.83
CA LEU A 170 -7.68 -23.42 6.41
C LEU A 170 -6.76 -24.46 5.77
N LYS A 171 -5.47 -24.41 6.11
CA LYS A 171 -4.49 -25.41 5.67
C LYS A 171 -4.82 -26.81 6.19
N LYS A 172 -5.15 -26.93 7.47
CA LYS A 172 -5.56 -28.20 8.08
C LYS A 172 -6.84 -28.75 7.43
N PHE A 173 -7.78 -27.88 7.09
CA PHE A 173 -8.97 -28.24 6.33
C PHE A 173 -8.62 -28.76 4.93
N GLN A 174 -7.72 -28.09 4.20
CA GLN A 174 -7.24 -28.58 2.90
C GLN A 174 -6.57 -29.95 3.01
N ILE A 175 -5.69 -30.14 3.99
CA ILE A 175 -4.97 -31.40 4.23
C ILE A 175 -5.92 -32.53 4.63
N SER A 176 -7.01 -32.24 5.36
CA SER A 176 -8.02 -33.24 5.74
C SER A 176 -8.79 -33.84 4.55
N ASN A 177 -8.63 -33.28 3.35
CA ASN A 177 -9.29 -33.70 2.11
C ASN A 177 -10.82 -33.89 2.31
N PRO A 178 -11.55 -32.81 2.64
CA PRO A 178 -12.92 -32.89 3.08
C PRO A 178 -13.86 -33.22 1.91
N GLU A 179 -14.86 -34.05 2.19
CA GLU A 179 -15.99 -34.28 1.29
C GLU A 179 -17.17 -33.41 1.73
N LEU A 180 -17.52 -32.45 0.89
CA LEU A 180 -18.61 -31.52 1.19
C LEU A 180 -19.95 -32.05 0.64
N PRO A 181 -21.02 -32.08 1.46
CA PRO A 181 -22.30 -32.67 1.08
C PRO A 181 -23.17 -31.72 0.25
N PHE A 182 -22.65 -31.22 -0.87
CA PHE A 182 -23.34 -30.30 -1.78
C PHE A 182 -23.34 -30.81 -3.22
N ASP A 183 -24.46 -30.63 -3.92
CA ASP A 183 -24.60 -31.00 -5.32
C ASP A 183 -23.96 -29.95 -6.25
N TYR A 184 -23.95 -28.69 -5.81
CA TYR A 184 -23.40 -27.55 -6.55
C TYR A 184 -22.50 -26.70 -5.64
N ILE A 185 -21.35 -26.29 -6.18
CA ILE A 185 -20.46 -25.34 -5.51
C ILE A 185 -20.18 -24.18 -6.45
N LEU A 186 -20.56 -22.98 -6.02
CA LEU A 186 -20.46 -21.72 -6.75
C LEU A 186 -19.40 -20.87 -6.08
N PHE A 187 -18.26 -20.65 -6.74
CA PHE A 187 -17.15 -19.88 -6.20
C PHE A 187 -17.08 -18.51 -6.87
N ASP A 188 -17.42 -17.46 -6.12
CA ASP A 188 -17.36 -16.06 -6.56
C ASP A 188 -16.00 -15.41 -6.25
N GLU A 189 -15.61 -14.45 -7.09
CA GLU A 189 -14.28 -13.83 -7.11
C GLU A 189 -13.14 -14.86 -7.14
N GLY A 190 -13.34 -15.92 -7.93
CA GLY A 190 -12.46 -17.07 -8.00
C GLY A 190 -11.04 -16.76 -8.47
N GLN A 191 -10.78 -15.61 -9.12
CA GLN A 191 -9.43 -15.18 -9.47
C GLN A 191 -8.54 -14.93 -8.26
N ASP A 192 -9.11 -14.62 -7.09
CA ASP A 192 -8.33 -14.30 -5.89
C ASP A 192 -8.15 -15.51 -4.95
N ALA A 193 -8.63 -16.68 -5.34
CA ALA A 193 -8.48 -17.89 -4.55
C ALA A 193 -7.00 -18.28 -4.43
N SER A 194 -6.56 -18.62 -3.21
CA SER A 194 -5.24 -19.23 -3.00
C SER A 194 -5.23 -20.68 -3.48
N PRO A 195 -4.06 -21.25 -3.80
CA PRO A 195 -3.93 -22.67 -4.17
C PRO A 195 -4.60 -23.62 -3.18
N ALA A 196 -4.53 -23.36 -1.87
CA ALA A 196 -5.19 -24.17 -0.85
C ALA A 196 -6.73 -24.18 -1.00
N MET A 197 -7.33 -23.00 -1.25
CA MET A 197 -8.78 -22.89 -1.46
C MET A 197 -9.22 -23.57 -2.75
N LEU A 198 -8.44 -23.37 -3.82
CA LEU A 198 -8.72 -23.95 -5.12
C LEU A 198 -8.62 -25.48 -5.08
N ASP A 199 -7.62 -26.03 -4.39
CA ASP A 199 -7.45 -27.48 -4.21
C ASP A 199 -8.67 -28.12 -3.55
N VAL A 200 -9.17 -27.53 -2.45
CA VAL A 200 -10.40 -28.00 -1.80
C VAL A 200 -11.57 -27.97 -2.77
N PHE A 201 -11.78 -26.85 -3.47
CA PHE A 201 -12.88 -26.68 -4.42
C PHE A 201 -12.84 -27.70 -5.57
N LEU A 202 -11.67 -27.90 -6.18
CA LEU A 202 -11.52 -28.78 -7.35
C LEU A 202 -11.74 -30.26 -7.01
N LYS A 203 -11.37 -30.70 -5.80
CA LYS A 203 -11.53 -32.08 -5.34
C LYS A 203 -12.96 -32.47 -4.97
N GLN A 204 -13.90 -31.53 -4.89
CA GLN A 204 -15.27 -31.83 -4.50
C GLN A 204 -16.02 -32.61 -5.59
N ASN A 205 -16.79 -33.61 -5.17
CA ASN A 205 -17.72 -34.37 -6.02
C ASN A 205 -19.04 -33.60 -6.20
N ALA A 206 -18.96 -32.43 -6.83
CA ALA A 206 -20.08 -31.54 -7.07
C ALA A 206 -20.00 -30.89 -8.46
N THR A 207 -21.12 -30.35 -8.93
CA THR A 207 -21.12 -29.44 -10.08
C THR A 207 -20.46 -28.13 -9.67
N LYS A 208 -19.31 -27.84 -10.27
CA LYS A 208 -18.46 -26.70 -9.91
C LYS A 208 -18.64 -25.54 -10.89
N VAL A 209 -18.96 -24.37 -10.35
CA VAL A 209 -19.00 -23.11 -11.09
C VAL A 209 -18.03 -22.15 -10.42
N ILE A 210 -17.09 -21.60 -11.19
CA ILE A 210 -16.18 -20.56 -10.72
C ILE A 210 -16.39 -19.32 -11.58
N VAL A 211 -16.60 -18.17 -10.94
CA VAL A 211 -16.80 -16.88 -11.61
C VAL A 211 -15.75 -15.89 -11.11
N GLY A 212 -15.29 -15.02 -11.99
CA GLY A 212 -14.33 -14.00 -11.62
C GLY A 212 -13.89 -13.16 -12.80
N ASP A 213 -12.98 -12.24 -12.54
CA ASP A 213 -12.34 -11.39 -13.56
C ASP A 213 -10.83 -11.61 -13.50
N THR A 214 -10.24 -12.24 -14.52
CA THR A 214 -8.79 -12.51 -14.57
C THR A 214 -7.96 -11.20 -14.45
N HIS A 215 -8.51 -10.07 -14.88
CA HIS A 215 -7.83 -8.77 -14.83
C HIS A 215 -8.03 -8.04 -13.50
N GLN A 216 -8.84 -8.56 -12.58
CA GLN A 216 -8.96 -8.03 -11.22
C GLN A 216 -8.16 -8.83 -10.19
N GLN A 217 -7.34 -9.81 -10.56
CA GLN A 217 -6.46 -10.49 -9.62
C GLN A 217 -5.41 -9.50 -9.07
N ILE A 218 -5.56 -9.11 -7.79
CA ILE A 218 -4.70 -8.11 -7.10
C ILE A 218 -4.38 -8.48 -5.65
N TYR A 219 -4.57 -9.75 -5.28
CA TYR A 219 -4.22 -10.28 -3.95
C TYR A 219 -3.03 -11.24 -4.03
N GLY A 220 -2.07 -11.00 -4.94
CA GLY A 220 -0.86 -11.81 -5.10
C GLY A 220 -0.04 -11.89 -3.81
N TRP A 221 -0.03 -10.81 -3.03
CA TRP A 221 0.58 -10.76 -1.69
C TRP A 221 -0.07 -11.70 -0.66
N ARG A 222 -1.29 -12.20 -0.91
CA ARG A 222 -1.95 -13.28 -0.14
C ARG A 222 -1.83 -14.64 -0.83
N PHE A 223 -0.85 -14.80 -1.72
CA PHE A 223 -0.62 -16.00 -2.51
C PHE A 223 -1.81 -16.38 -3.40
N ALA A 224 -2.67 -15.41 -3.75
CA ALA A 224 -3.68 -15.62 -4.78
C ALA A 224 -2.96 -15.87 -6.12
N VAL A 225 -3.35 -16.95 -6.80
CA VAL A 225 -2.83 -17.30 -8.13
C VAL A 225 -3.92 -17.03 -9.17
N ASN A 226 -3.58 -17.07 -10.47
CA ASN A 226 -4.58 -17.02 -11.54
C ASN A 226 -5.46 -18.29 -11.54
N SER A 227 -6.34 -18.38 -10.54
CA SER A 227 -7.11 -19.56 -10.18
C SER A 227 -8.18 -19.86 -11.22
N LEU A 228 -8.65 -18.84 -11.95
CA LEU A 228 -9.53 -19.02 -13.10
C LEU A 228 -8.84 -19.77 -14.23
N GLU A 229 -7.58 -19.47 -14.54
CA GLU A 229 -6.85 -20.20 -15.58
C GLU A 229 -6.56 -21.65 -15.20
N LYS A 230 -6.30 -21.92 -13.91
CA LYS A 230 -6.09 -23.28 -13.39
C LYS A 230 -7.35 -24.15 -13.40
N ALA A 231 -8.54 -23.54 -13.43
CA ALA A 231 -9.79 -24.27 -13.57
C ALA A 231 -10.01 -24.68 -15.04
N ASN A 232 -9.73 -25.95 -15.35
CA ASN A 232 -9.96 -26.55 -16.67
C ASN A 232 -11.45 -26.93 -16.87
N PHE A 233 -12.30 -25.91 -16.91
CA PHE A 233 -13.74 -26.04 -17.15
C PHE A 233 -14.13 -25.34 -18.46
N GLU A 234 -15.28 -25.73 -19.02
CA GLU A 234 -15.94 -24.98 -20.10
C GLU A 234 -16.07 -23.51 -19.71
N THR A 235 -15.60 -22.62 -20.60
CA THR A 235 -15.45 -21.19 -20.33
C THR A 235 -16.52 -20.37 -21.04
N HIS A 236 -17.21 -19.51 -20.31
CA HIS A 236 -18.09 -18.47 -20.85
C HIS A 236 -17.59 -17.09 -20.45
N ASN A 237 -17.88 -16.09 -21.29
CA ASN A 237 -17.44 -14.73 -21.08
C ASN A 237 -18.63 -13.78 -20.84
N LEU A 238 -18.52 -12.92 -19.82
CA LEU A 238 -19.40 -11.77 -19.64
C LEU A 238 -18.60 -10.51 -19.99
N SER A 239 -18.80 -9.98 -21.20
CA SER A 239 -18.03 -8.86 -21.76
C SER A 239 -18.68 -7.48 -21.61
N THR A 240 -19.92 -7.42 -21.13
CA THR A 240 -20.67 -6.16 -21.02
C THR A 240 -20.69 -5.67 -19.58
N SER A 241 -20.18 -4.47 -19.33
CA SER A 241 -20.25 -3.75 -18.06
C SER A 241 -21.51 -2.89 -18.01
N PHE A 242 -22.28 -3.00 -16.94
CA PHE A 242 -23.42 -2.13 -16.65
C PHE A 242 -23.04 -0.99 -15.68
N ARG A 243 -21.78 -0.93 -15.26
CA ARG A 243 -21.29 0.05 -14.27
C ARG A 243 -20.90 1.36 -14.91
N PHE A 244 -20.17 1.31 -16.01
CA PHE A 244 -19.53 2.47 -16.65
C PHE A 244 -19.78 2.47 -18.16
N SER A 245 -19.59 3.65 -18.75
CA SER A 245 -19.78 3.93 -20.18
C SER A 245 -18.76 3.24 -21.07
N GLN A 246 -18.97 3.33 -22.39
CA GLN A 246 -17.99 2.83 -23.36
C GLN A 246 -16.65 3.58 -23.30
N ASP A 247 -16.63 4.86 -22.96
CA ASP A 247 -15.38 5.64 -22.88
C ASP A 247 -14.45 5.09 -21.78
N ILE A 248 -15.01 4.84 -20.60
CA ILE A 248 -14.28 4.21 -19.48
C ILE A 248 -13.89 2.77 -19.82
N ALA A 249 -14.77 2.04 -20.54
CA ALA A 249 -14.44 0.69 -21.02
C ALA A 249 -13.26 0.69 -21.99
N SER A 250 -13.21 1.66 -22.91
CA SER A 250 -12.11 1.84 -23.86
C SER A 250 -10.80 2.19 -23.15
N LEU A 251 -10.84 3.10 -22.17
CA LEU A 251 -9.67 3.41 -21.33
C LEU A 251 -9.15 2.17 -20.61
N ALA A 252 -10.05 1.39 -20.01
CA ALA A 252 -9.69 0.16 -19.32
C ALA A 252 -9.09 -0.89 -20.28
N MET A 253 -9.60 -1.00 -21.52
CA MET A 253 -9.03 -1.88 -22.54
C MET A 253 -7.63 -1.43 -22.96
N GLU A 254 -7.38 -0.14 -23.18
CA GLU A 254 -6.05 0.38 -23.53
C GLU A 254 -5.03 0.12 -22.41
N ILE A 255 -5.40 0.34 -21.14
CA ILE A 255 -4.54 -0.01 -19.99
C ILE A 255 -4.20 -1.50 -19.97
N LEU A 256 -5.17 -2.37 -20.28
CA LEU A 256 -4.90 -3.82 -20.33
C LEU A 256 -3.98 -4.21 -21.50
N LYS A 257 -3.90 -3.41 -22.58
CA LYS A 257 -2.93 -3.65 -23.64
C LYS A 257 -1.50 -3.47 -23.18
N TYR A 258 -1.23 -2.79 -22.06
CA TYR A 258 0.12 -2.70 -21.47
C TYR A 258 0.71 -4.10 -21.17
N LYS A 259 -0.14 -5.12 -21.00
CA LYS A 259 0.32 -6.51 -20.85
C LYS A 259 1.09 -7.04 -22.06
N LYS A 260 1.03 -6.37 -23.23
CA LYS A 260 1.88 -6.65 -24.40
C LYS A 260 3.38 -6.61 -24.06
N HIS A 261 3.79 -5.78 -23.10
CA HIS A 261 5.19 -5.64 -22.69
C HIS A 261 5.72 -6.81 -21.84
N ILE A 262 4.83 -7.67 -21.33
CA ILE A 262 5.17 -8.80 -20.45
C ILE A 262 4.65 -10.12 -21.01
N ASN A 263 4.62 -10.24 -22.35
CA ASN A 263 4.24 -11.45 -23.09
C ASN A 263 2.87 -12.06 -22.75
N ASN A 264 1.97 -11.29 -22.13
CA ASN A 264 0.64 -11.72 -21.73
C ASN A 264 -0.44 -10.95 -22.50
N HIS A 265 -0.37 -11.00 -23.83
CA HIS A 265 -1.30 -10.28 -24.69
C HIS A 265 -2.61 -11.07 -24.85
N GLN A 266 -3.69 -10.52 -24.31
CA GLN A 266 -5.04 -11.01 -24.55
C GLN A 266 -5.90 -9.87 -25.10
N ASN A 267 -6.53 -10.09 -26.25
CA ASN A 267 -7.54 -9.18 -26.76
C ASN A 267 -8.81 -9.36 -25.93
N ILE A 268 -9.17 -8.31 -25.20
CA ILE A 268 -10.33 -8.31 -24.31
C ILE A 268 -11.33 -7.30 -24.84
N ALA A 269 -12.55 -7.76 -25.08
CA ALA A 269 -13.65 -6.90 -25.45
C ALA A 269 -14.44 -6.52 -24.19
N ILE A 270 -14.49 -5.22 -23.89
CA ILE A 270 -15.31 -4.65 -22.82
C ILE A 270 -16.32 -3.69 -23.46
N ASN A 271 -17.60 -4.02 -23.33
CA ASN A 271 -18.70 -3.17 -23.78
C ASN A 271 -19.27 -2.40 -22.59
N GLY A 272 -19.14 -1.09 -22.56
CA GLY A 272 -19.67 -0.25 -21.49
C GLY A 272 -21.11 0.21 -21.78
N LYS A 273 -22.04 -0.10 -20.88
CA LYS A 273 -23.46 0.27 -20.94
C LYS A 273 -23.94 1.03 -19.69
N GLY A 274 -23.02 1.56 -18.89
CA GLY A 274 -23.36 2.44 -17.78
C GLY A 274 -23.82 3.81 -18.30
N GLU A 275 -24.96 4.29 -17.81
CA GLU A 275 -25.61 5.55 -18.23
C GLU A 275 -25.84 6.51 -17.04
N SER A 276 -25.04 6.39 -15.97
CA SER A 276 -25.23 7.19 -14.76
C SER A 276 -24.54 8.55 -14.85
N ASP A 277 -25.31 9.63 -14.77
CA ASP A 277 -24.77 11.01 -14.76
C ASP A 277 -24.69 11.65 -13.36
N GLU A 278 -25.31 11.03 -12.35
CA GLU A 278 -25.35 11.57 -10.99
C GLU A 278 -24.03 11.34 -10.23
N ILE A 279 -23.55 12.35 -9.50
CA ILE A 279 -22.32 12.26 -8.69
C ILE A 279 -22.67 12.49 -7.21
N LYS A 280 -22.86 11.40 -6.47
CA LYS A 280 -23.06 11.43 -5.01
C LYS A 280 -21.76 11.14 -4.27
N THR A 281 -20.98 10.21 -4.78
CA THR A 281 -19.78 9.69 -4.13
C THR A 281 -18.54 10.05 -4.93
N LYS A 282 -17.53 10.58 -4.22
CA LYS A 282 -16.22 10.94 -4.78
C LYS A 282 -15.14 10.20 -4.02
N ALA A 283 -14.23 9.56 -4.75
CA ALA A 283 -13.13 8.83 -4.14
C ALA A 283 -11.77 9.20 -4.76
N ILE A 284 -10.75 9.33 -3.92
CA ILE A 284 -9.33 9.34 -4.32
C ILE A 284 -8.77 7.94 -4.10
N LEU A 285 -8.28 7.34 -5.18
CA LEU A 285 -7.71 6.00 -5.19
C LEU A 285 -6.20 6.05 -5.42
N ALA A 286 -5.45 5.38 -4.55
CA ALA A 286 -4.00 5.27 -4.65
C ALA A 286 -3.55 3.82 -4.73
N ARG A 287 -2.41 3.58 -5.39
CA ARG A 287 -1.73 2.29 -5.36
C ARG A 287 -1.13 2.02 -3.98
N THR A 288 -0.51 3.03 -3.39
CA THR A 288 0.25 2.95 -2.13
C THR A 288 -0.48 3.66 -0.99
N ASN A 289 -0.26 3.16 0.22
CA ASN A 289 -0.74 3.82 1.44
C ASN A 289 -0.06 5.20 1.63
N LEU A 290 1.22 5.33 1.25
CA LEU A 290 1.96 6.61 1.26
C LEU A 290 1.27 7.62 0.35
N GLY A 291 1.12 7.31 -0.94
CA GLY A 291 0.48 8.20 -1.92
C GLY A 291 -0.93 8.62 -1.50
N LEU A 292 -1.70 7.70 -0.90
CA LEU A 292 -3.01 8.02 -0.35
C LEU A 292 -2.95 9.05 0.78
N LEU A 293 -2.05 8.83 1.75
CA LEU A 293 -1.86 9.75 2.87
C LEU A 293 -1.40 11.12 2.37
N LEU A 294 -0.46 11.19 1.42
CA LEU A 294 0.01 12.46 0.87
C LEU A 294 -1.13 13.24 0.23
N LYS A 295 -1.95 12.57 -0.58
CA LYS A 295 -3.12 13.20 -1.19
C LYS A 295 -4.21 13.58 -0.20
N ALA A 296 -4.37 12.83 0.89
CA ALA A 296 -5.26 13.24 1.97
C ALA A 296 -4.76 14.51 2.68
N ILE A 297 -3.45 14.62 2.92
CA ILE A 297 -2.82 15.80 3.50
C ILE A 297 -3.03 17.01 2.59
N GLU A 298 -2.63 16.90 1.33
CA GLU A 298 -2.83 17.94 0.31
C GLU A 298 -4.29 18.40 0.28
N TYR A 299 -5.23 17.45 0.16
CA TYR A 299 -6.66 17.75 0.13
C TYR A 299 -7.16 18.52 1.35
N VAL A 300 -6.74 18.11 2.55
CA VAL A 300 -7.18 18.71 3.82
C VAL A 300 -6.53 20.07 4.07
N THR A 301 -5.31 20.29 3.57
CA THR A 301 -4.55 21.54 3.71
C THR A 301 -4.96 22.61 2.69
N GLU A 302 -5.14 22.23 1.42
CA GLU A 302 -5.47 23.16 0.34
C GLU A 302 -6.93 23.58 0.37
N LYS A 303 -7.84 22.63 0.64
CA LYS A 303 -9.26 22.93 0.77
C LYS A 303 -9.61 23.28 2.22
N LYS A 304 -9.44 24.55 2.56
CA LYS A 304 -9.70 25.11 3.90
C LYS A 304 -11.09 24.80 4.48
N ASN A 305 -12.08 24.51 3.63
CA ASN A 305 -13.49 24.30 4.03
C ASN A 305 -13.95 22.83 4.06
N VAL A 306 -13.07 21.85 3.86
CA VAL A 306 -13.46 20.43 3.96
C VAL A 306 -13.79 20.09 5.40
N LYS A 307 -15.00 19.56 5.62
CA LYS A 307 -15.53 19.17 6.93
C LYS A 307 -15.49 17.67 7.15
N HIS A 308 -15.84 16.88 6.13
CA HIS A 308 -16.04 15.44 6.27
C HIS A 308 -15.26 14.65 5.22
N ILE A 309 -14.34 13.81 5.68
CA ILE A 309 -13.59 12.85 4.87
C ILE A 309 -13.76 11.44 5.42
N TYR A 310 -13.65 10.44 4.55
CA TYR A 310 -13.76 9.04 4.95
C TYR A 310 -12.57 8.23 4.41
N PHE A 311 -12.11 7.25 5.18
CA PHE A 311 -11.05 6.32 4.79
C PHE A 311 -11.61 4.90 4.76
N GLU A 312 -11.52 4.24 3.61
CA GLU A 312 -11.91 2.84 3.52
C GLU A 312 -11.01 1.98 4.40
N GLY A 313 -11.65 1.19 5.27
CA GLY A 313 -10.97 0.29 6.20
C GLY A 313 -10.23 0.98 7.36
N ASN A 314 -10.72 2.14 7.79
CA ASN A 314 -10.27 2.90 8.97
C ASN A 314 -8.88 3.55 8.80
N ILE A 315 -8.75 4.81 9.27
CA ILE A 315 -7.48 5.56 9.27
C ILE A 315 -6.33 4.85 10.00
N ASN A 316 -6.64 4.03 11.01
CA ASN A 316 -5.63 3.29 11.78
C ASN A 316 -4.83 2.33 10.90
N SER A 317 -5.43 1.78 9.84
CA SER A 317 -4.75 0.93 8.87
C SER A 317 -3.57 1.59 8.15
N TYR A 318 -3.48 2.91 8.19
CA TYR A 318 -2.43 3.69 7.53
C TYR A 318 -1.43 4.30 8.53
N THR A 319 -1.72 4.21 9.83
CA THR A 319 -0.88 4.74 10.91
C THR A 319 -0.27 3.63 11.78
N TYR A 320 -0.68 2.39 11.58
CA TYR A 320 -0.18 1.19 12.24
C TYR A 320 0.16 0.12 11.21
N ALA A 321 1.22 -0.64 11.47
CA ALA A 321 1.58 -1.85 10.76
C ALA A 321 0.76 -3.03 11.32
N ASP A 322 0.66 -4.12 10.58
CA ASP A 322 -0.10 -5.32 10.96
C ASP A 322 0.43 -5.91 12.28
N GLU A 323 1.74 -5.78 12.55
CA GLU A 323 2.37 -6.22 13.80
C GLU A 323 2.17 -5.22 14.97
N GLY A 324 1.52 -4.08 14.73
CA GLY A 324 1.14 -3.08 15.74
C GLY A 324 2.14 -1.95 15.94
N ALA A 325 3.28 -1.95 15.24
CA ALA A 325 4.18 -0.80 15.19
C ALA A 325 3.44 0.41 14.63
N SER A 326 3.57 1.57 15.27
CA SER A 326 2.90 2.79 14.82
C SER A 326 3.85 3.74 14.11
N LEU A 327 3.30 4.62 13.29
CA LEU A 327 4.04 5.74 12.69
C LEU A 327 4.70 6.62 13.76
N TYR A 328 4.09 6.74 14.94
CA TYR A 328 4.67 7.47 16.08
C TYR A 328 5.87 6.75 16.68
N ASP A 329 5.91 5.42 16.69
CA ASP A 329 7.06 4.64 17.16
C ASP A 329 8.28 4.90 16.28
N VAL A 330 8.10 4.86 14.96
CA VAL A 330 9.17 5.16 13.99
C VAL A 330 9.62 6.62 14.07
N LEU A 331 8.68 7.57 14.23
CA LEU A 331 9.00 8.98 14.44
C LEU A 331 9.79 9.20 15.74
N ASN A 332 9.41 8.52 16.83
CA ASN A 332 10.13 8.61 18.10
C ASN A 332 11.52 7.96 18.01
N LEU A 333 11.69 6.91 17.20
CA LEU A 333 13.00 6.33 16.90
C LEU A 333 13.90 7.32 16.15
N GLN A 334 13.37 8.04 15.16
CA GLN A 334 14.10 9.09 14.44
C GLN A 334 14.50 10.25 15.37
N ASN A 335 13.61 10.65 16.27
CA ASN A 335 13.84 11.72 17.23
C ASN A 335 14.66 11.28 18.47
N GLU A 336 15.19 10.06 18.49
CA GLU A 336 15.94 9.47 19.61
C GLU A 336 15.14 9.38 20.94
N LYS A 337 13.81 9.51 20.89
CA LYS A 337 12.89 9.43 22.04
C LYS A 337 12.48 7.98 22.33
N ARG A 338 13.45 7.08 22.50
CA ARG A 338 13.22 5.62 22.64
C ARG A 338 12.32 5.23 23.82
N HIS A 339 12.26 6.05 24.88
CA HIS A 339 11.38 5.81 26.03
C HIS A 339 9.89 5.96 25.70
N LEU A 340 9.53 6.65 24.61
CA LEU A 340 8.15 6.82 24.14
C LEU A 340 7.70 5.71 23.16
N ILE A 341 8.61 4.85 22.73
CA ILE A 341 8.34 3.76 21.79
C ILE A 341 7.62 2.63 22.55
N LYS A 342 6.44 2.26 22.05
CA LYS A 342 5.58 1.21 22.63
C LYS A 342 5.87 -0.16 22.02
N ASP A 343 6.09 -0.20 20.72
CA ASP A 343 6.34 -1.45 20.02
C ASP A 343 7.69 -2.07 20.41
N LYS A 344 7.70 -3.37 20.73
CA LYS A 344 8.89 -4.07 21.23
C LYS A 344 9.98 -4.18 20.16
N LEU A 345 9.62 -4.45 18.90
CA LEU A 345 10.55 -4.60 17.79
C LEU A 345 11.22 -3.25 17.50
N ILE A 346 10.42 -2.19 17.33
CA ILE A 346 10.95 -0.84 17.06
C ILE A 346 11.78 -0.34 18.24
N LYS A 347 11.39 -0.65 19.48
CA LYS A 347 12.13 -0.27 20.67
C LYS A 347 13.48 -0.98 20.78
N ALA A 348 13.61 -2.21 20.27
CA ALA A 348 14.89 -2.93 20.25
C ALA A 348 15.92 -2.24 19.35
N MET A 349 15.47 -1.53 18.31
CA MET A 349 16.33 -0.77 17.40
C MET A 349 17.00 0.42 18.12
N LYS A 350 18.28 0.66 17.79
CA LYS A 350 19.06 1.80 18.26
C LYS A 350 18.69 3.08 17.53
N ASN A 351 18.52 3.00 16.21
CA ASN A 351 18.26 4.14 15.34
C ASN A 351 17.56 3.69 14.04
N LEU A 352 17.21 4.66 13.19
CA LEU A 352 16.50 4.41 11.94
C LEU A 352 17.29 3.52 10.96
N LYS A 353 18.63 3.60 10.96
CA LYS A 353 19.48 2.78 10.09
C LYS A 353 19.35 1.29 10.41
N GLU A 354 19.30 0.93 11.68
CA GLU A 354 19.12 -0.46 12.09
C GLU A 354 17.72 -1.00 11.72
N LEU A 355 16.70 -0.14 11.78
CA LEU A 355 15.37 -0.47 11.29
C LEU A 355 15.36 -0.66 9.76
N GLU A 356 16.08 0.17 9.01
CA GLU A 356 16.24 0.00 7.56
C GLU A 356 16.97 -1.28 7.18
N ASP A 357 18.04 -1.63 7.91
CA ASP A 357 18.76 -2.89 7.72
C ASP A 357 17.83 -4.09 7.98
N TYR A 358 17.00 -4.02 9.03
CA TYR A 358 15.95 -5.02 9.30
C TYR A 358 14.93 -5.11 8.15
N ILE A 359 14.44 -3.97 7.65
CA ILE A 359 13.48 -3.91 6.54
C ILE A 359 14.09 -4.53 5.27
N GLY A 360 15.34 -4.23 4.96
CA GLY A 360 16.04 -4.80 3.80
C GLY A 360 16.22 -6.32 3.91
N LYS A 361 16.50 -6.84 5.11
CA LYS A 361 16.63 -8.29 5.33
C LYS A 361 15.29 -9.02 5.41
N THR A 362 14.19 -8.33 5.71
CA THR A 362 12.87 -8.95 5.88
C THR A 362 11.89 -8.68 4.76
N GLU A 363 12.10 -7.68 3.90
CA GLU A 363 11.11 -7.15 2.94
C GLU A 363 9.81 -6.70 3.63
N ASP A 364 9.91 -6.00 4.77
CA ASP A 364 8.75 -5.44 5.46
C ASP A 364 8.30 -4.12 4.79
N LEU A 365 7.38 -4.25 3.84
CA LEU A 365 6.85 -3.13 3.05
C LEU A 365 6.12 -2.08 3.91
N GLN A 366 5.46 -2.50 5.00
CA GLN A 366 4.70 -1.57 5.83
C GLN A 366 5.64 -0.73 6.70
N LEU A 367 6.66 -1.34 7.30
CA LEU A 367 7.68 -0.61 8.04
C LEU A 367 8.51 0.28 7.11
N GLY A 368 8.87 -0.20 5.91
CA GLY A 368 9.52 0.61 4.86
C GLY A 368 8.76 1.89 4.56
N MET A 369 7.46 1.77 4.28
CA MET A 369 6.58 2.91 4.07
C MET A 369 6.55 3.87 5.28
N MET A 370 6.48 3.36 6.51
CA MET A 370 6.50 4.22 7.70
C MET A 370 7.80 5.01 7.81
N VAL A 371 8.94 4.37 7.52
CA VAL A 371 10.24 5.03 7.48
C VAL A 371 10.26 6.14 6.43
N GLU A 372 9.70 5.91 5.24
CA GLU A 372 9.59 6.92 4.18
C GLU A 372 8.74 8.12 4.60
N ILE A 373 7.55 7.87 5.16
CA ILE A 373 6.66 8.94 5.68
C ILE A 373 7.40 9.75 6.75
N VAL A 374 8.08 9.07 7.68
CA VAL A 374 8.82 9.71 8.78
C VAL A 374 10.00 10.54 8.25
N LYS A 375 10.74 10.05 7.24
CA LYS A 375 11.79 10.82 6.58
C LYS A 375 11.27 12.08 5.89
N GLU A 376 10.12 12.00 5.24
CA GLU A 376 9.58 13.11 4.45
C GLU A 376 8.90 14.17 5.31
N TYR A 377 8.11 13.77 6.31
CA TYR A 377 7.28 14.69 7.10
C TYR A 377 7.81 14.95 8.51
N GLY A 378 8.60 14.02 9.06
CA GLY A 378 9.18 14.10 10.39
C GLY A 378 8.18 14.60 11.44
N ASN A 379 8.54 15.69 12.11
CA ASN A 379 7.75 16.26 13.20
C ASN A 379 6.43 16.95 12.78
N LYS A 380 6.11 17.02 11.49
CA LYS A 380 4.79 17.50 11.01
C LYS A 380 3.71 16.42 11.13
N ILE A 381 4.09 15.14 11.19
CA ILE A 381 3.17 14.00 11.23
C ILE A 381 2.08 14.13 12.31
N PRO A 382 2.38 14.49 13.57
CA PRO A 382 1.35 14.57 14.61
C PRO A 382 0.22 15.56 14.27
N ASN A 383 0.57 16.75 13.76
CA ASN A 383 -0.39 17.78 13.39
C ASN A 383 -1.23 17.35 12.18
N ILE A 384 -0.59 16.72 11.21
CA ILE A 384 -1.23 16.16 10.03
C ILE A 384 -2.28 15.11 10.43
N ILE A 385 -1.86 14.08 11.18
CA ILE A 385 -2.75 12.98 11.59
C ILE A 385 -3.88 13.51 12.47
N LYS A 386 -3.62 14.49 13.34
CA LYS A 386 -4.65 15.18 14.11
C LYS A 386 -5.70 15.82 13.21
N THR A 387 -5.27 16.60 12.22
CA THR A 387 -6.18 17.27 11.28
C THR A 387 -7.04 16.29 10.47
N ILE A 388 -6.43 15.17 10.03
CA ILE A 388 -7.16 14.12 9.31
C ILE A 388 -8.20 13.47 10.23
N LYS A 389 -7.82 13.13 11.48
CA LYS A 389 -8.73 12.54 12.47
C LYS A 389 -9.89 13.45 12.84
N GLU A 390 -9.66 14.75 12.98
CA GLU A 390 -10.72 15.72 13.30
C GLU A 390 -11.77 15.85 12.19
N LYS A 391 -11.38 15.59 10.92
CA LYS A 391 -12.28 15.63 9.77
C LYS A 391 -12.84 14.26 9.37
N HIS A 392 -12.35 13.19 9.97
CA HIS A 392 -12.73 11.83 9.61
C HIS A 392 -14.13 11.51 10.18
N VAL A 393 -15.02 11.03 9.32
CA VAL A 393 -16.33 10.49 9.74
C VAL A 393 -16.26 8.97 9.91
N ASP A 394 -17.09 8.43 10.80
CA ASP A 394 -17.21 6.99 11.02
C ASP A 394 -17.91 6.28 9.85
N GLY A 395 -17.78 4.94 9.81
CA GLY A 395 -18.28 4.10 8.71
C GLY A 395 -19.78 4.21 8.44
N ASP A 396 -20.59 4.39 9.49
CA ASP A 396 -22.05 4.53 9.37
C ASP A 396 -22.45 5.85 8.69
N ASP A 397 -21.56 6.83 8.68
CA ASP A 397 -21.75 8.17 8.11
C ASP A 397 -20.96 8.38 6.80
N LYS A 398 -20.51 7.29 6.17
CA LYS A 398 -19.75 7.30 4.91
C LYS A 398 -20.41 8.17 3.82
N GLU A 399 -21.74 8.16 3.73
CA GLU A 399 -22.49 8.93 2.73
C GLU A 399 -22.39 10.46 2.94
N LYS A 400 -22.03 10.92 4.14
CA LYS A 400 -21.81 12.34 4.44
C LYS A 400 -20.41 12.83 4.02
N ALA A 401 -19.51 11.93 3.63
CA ALA A 401 -18.15 12.28 3.29
C ALA A 401 -18.08 13.04 1.95
N GLU A 402 -17.43 14.20 1.95
CA GLU A 402 -17.18 14.97 0.73
C GLU A 402 -16.14 14.31 -0.17
N MET A 403 -15.26 13.51 0.42
CA MET A 403 -14.23 12.74 -0.26
C MET A 403 -13.91 11.46 0.50
N ILE A 404 -13.84 10.36 -0.23
CA ILE A 404 -13.43 9.05 0.25
C ILE A 404 -11.99 8.79 -0.17
N PHE A 405 -11.16 8.30 0.74
CA PHE A 405 -9.78 7.91 0.49
C PHE A 405 -9.66 6.40 0.60
N SER A 406 -9.11 5.75 -0.41
CA SER A 406 -8.88 4.31 -0.38
C SER A 406 -7.66 3.91 -1.20
N THR A 407 -6.96 2.87 -0.76
CA THR A 407 -6.11 2.12 -1.68
C THR A 407 -6.94 1.20 -2.57
N VAL A 408 -6.40 0.84 -3.72
CA VAL A 408 -7.08 -0.04 -4.69
C VAL A 408 -7.48 -1.40 -4.09
N HIS A 409 -6.63 -1.97 -3.24
CA HIS A 409 -6.93 -3.24 -2.56
C HIS A 409 -8.16 -3.16 -1.65
N ARG A 410 -8.40 -2.00 -1.02
CA ARG A 410 -9.47 -1.80 -0.04
C ARG A 410 -10.79 -1.45 -0.69
N CYS A 411 -10.76 -0.68 -1.79
CA CYS A 411 -11.98 -0.35 -2.54
C CYS A 411 -12.41 -1.44 -3.52
N LYS A 412 -11.68 -2.56 -3.63
CA LYS A 412 -12.08 -3.67 -4.49
C LYS A 412 -13.45 -4.20 -4.06
N GLY A 413 -14.35 -4.34 -5.03
CA GLY A 413 -15.76 -4.66 -4.79
C GLY A 413 -16.66 -3.46 -4.47
N MET A 414 -16.08 -2.28 -4.22
CA MET A 414 -16.81 -1.02 -4.10
C MET A 414 -16.91 -0.32 -5.45
N GLU A 415 -17.77 0.68 -5.52
CA GLU A 415 -18.02 1.49 -6.71
C GLU A 415 -18.26 2.94 -6.28
N TYR A 416 -17.79 3.90 -7.08
CA TYR A 416 -17.94 5.33 -6.81
C TYR A 416 -18.42 6.05 -8.05
N ASP A 417 -19.14 7.15 -7.89
CA ASP A 417 -19.65 7.90 -9.05
C ASP A 417 -18.53 8.69 -9.73
N SER A 418 -17.60 9.23 -8.94
CA SER A 418 -16.39 9.87 -9.45
C SER A 418 -15.14 9.39 -8.74
N VAL A 419 -14.12 9.03 -9.52
CA VAL A 419 -12.80 8.58 -9.04
C VAL A 419 -11.73 9.59 -9.43
N ARG A 420 -10.76 9.82 -8.56
CA ARG A 420 -9.51 10.53 -8.84
C ARG A 420 -8.34 9.61 -8.52
N LEU A 421 -7.47 9.35 -9.48
CA LEU A 421 -6.28 8.54 -9.27
C LEU A 421 -5.13 9.40 -8.75
N VAL A 422 -4.37 8.83 -7.81
CA VAL A 422 -3.06 9.35 -7.40
C VAL A 422 -2.02 8.97 -8.45
N ASN A 423 -0.99 9.78 -8.65
CA ASN A 423 0.11 9.47 -9.55
C ASN A 423 1.15 8.56 -8.86
N ASP A 424 0.72 7.36 -8.47
CA ASP A 424 1.58 6.33 -7.84
C ASP A 424 1.37 4.92 -8.43
N PHE A 425 0.74 4.85 -9.60
CA PHE A 425 0.55 3.62 -10.38
C PHE A 425 1.65 3.44 -11.42
N ILE A 426 1.79 2.24 -11.95
CA ILE A 426 2.69 1.97 -13.06
C ILE A 426 2.21 2.68 -14.34
N SER A 427 3.09 3.42 -14.99
CA SER A 427 2.87 4.00 -16.33
C SER A 427 3.39 3.08 -17.44
N GLU A 428 2.91 3.27 -18.67
CA GLU A 428 3.42 2.54 -19.85
C GLU A 428 4.92 2.79 -20.04
N GLU A 429 5.37 4.04 -19.91
CA GLU A 429 6.80 4.40 -20.01
C GLU A 429 7.66 3.68 -18.97
N THR A 430 7.18 3.59 -17.71
CA THR A 430 7.90 2.88 -16.64
C THR A 430 7.96 1.38 -16.94
N LEU A 431 6.87 0.81 -17.47
CA LEU A 431 6.81 -0.60 -17.85
C LEU A 431 7.76 -0.91 -19.02
N GLU A 432 7.82 -0.04 -20.03
CA GLU A 432 8.75 -0.15 -21.15
C GLU A 432 10.21 -0.10 -20.68
N LYS A 433 10.57 0.84 -19.81
CA LYS A 433 11.92 0.92 -19.22
C LYS A 433 12.28 -0.34 -18.45
N LEU A 434 11.40 -0.81 -17.58
CA LEU A 434 11.64 -2.01 -16.78
C LEU A 434 11.80 -3.28 -17.62
N THR A 435 11.12 -3.35 -18.76
CA THR A 435 11.15 -4.54 -19.64
C THR A 435 12.28 -4.50 -20.66
N THR A 436 12.79 -3.31 -21.01
CA THR A 436 13.90 -3.14 -21.97
C THR A 436 15.28 -3.06 -21.32
N GLU A 437 15.39 -2.48 -20.12
CA GLU A 437 16.67 -2.25 -19.45
C GLU A 437 17.13 -3.44 -18.59
N LYS A 438 16.20 -4.27 -18.11
CA LYS A 438 16.53 -5.44 -17.28
C LYS A 438 16.70 -6.70 -18.10
N LYS A 439 17.55 -7.61 -17.60
CA LYS A 439 17.64 -8.96 -18.17
C LYS A 439 16.29 -9.68 -18.01
N PRO A 440 15.85 -10.51 -18.97
CA PRO A 440 14.59 -11.24 -18.88
C PRO A 440 14.42 -12.05 -17.58
N GLU A 441 15.52 -12.60 -17.07
CA GLU A 441 15.56 -13.41 -15.84
C GLU A 441 15.29 -12.58 -14.55
N GLU A 442 15.45 -11.25 -14.61
CA GLU A 442 15.20 -10.34 -13.48
C GLU A 442 13.79 -9.73 -13.50
N ILE A 443 13.05 -9.95 -14.59
CA ILE A 443 11.70 -9.40 -14.76
C ILE A 443 10.70 -10.36 -14.10
N ASN A 444 10.11 -9.93 -13.00
CA ASN A 444 8.98 -10.64 -12.41
C ASN A 444 7.68 -10.27 -13.16
N GLU A 445 7.37 -11.02 -14.22
CA GLU A 445 6.17 -10.81 -15.05
C GLU A 445 4.88 -10.87 -14.23
N MET A 446 4.78 -11.74 -13.22
CA MET A 446 3.60 -11.84 -12.36
C MET A 446 3.35 -10.55 -11.57
N LYS A 447 4.42 -9.95 -11.02
CA LYS A 447 4.35 -8.68 -10.28
C LYS A 447 3.96 -7.53 -11.20
N LEU A 448 4.54 -7.44 -12.40
CA LEU A 448 4.16 -6.40 -13.38
C LEU A 448 2.72 -6.56 -13.87
N ASN A 449 2.26 -7.80 -14.10
CA ASN A 449 0.87 -8.07 -14.45
C ASN A 449 -0.10 -7.64 -13.34
N GLU A 450 0.27 -7.85 -12.07
CA GLU A 450 -0.50 -7.36 -10.92
C GLU A 450 -0.56 -5.83 -10.89
N GLU A 451 0.55 -5.11 -11.13
CA GLU A 451 0.57 -3.64 -11.21
C GLU A 451 -0.36 -3.09 -12.31
N ILE A 452 -0.40 -3.73 -13.48
CA ILE A 452 -1.34 -3.36 -14.55
C ILE A 452 -2.79 -3.64 -14.11
N ASN A 453 -3.04 -4.80 -13.48
CA ASN A 453 -4.36 -5.15 -12.94
C ASN A 453 -4.83 -4.13 -11.88
N LEU A 454 -3.93 -3.59 -11.07
CA LEU A 454 -4.26 -2.58 -10.06
C LEU A 454 -4.75 -1.28 -10.70
N LEU A 455 -4.10 -0.81 -11.77
CA LEU A 455 -4.56 0.35 -12.52
C LEU A 455 -5.92 0.06 -13.18
N TYR A 456 -6.09 -1.11 -13.80
CA TYR A 456 -7.39 -1.55 -14.35
C TYR A 456 -8.50 -1.58 -13.29
N VAL A 457 -8.24 -2.15 -12.11
CA VAL A 457 -9.21 -2.17 -11.00
C VAL A 457 -9.57 -0.76 -10.59
N ALA A 458 -8.58 0.15 -10.46
CA ALA A 458 -8.78 1.54 -10.06
C ALA A 458 -9.67 2.30 -11.05
N VAL A 459 -9.37 2.20 -12.36
CA VAL A 459 -10.16 2.85 -13.42
C VAL A 459 -11.58 2.32 -13.46
N THR A 460 -11.77 1.01 -13.32
CA THR A 460 -13.09 0.37 -13.37
C THR A 460 -13.92 0.52 -12.09
N ARG A 461 -13.42 1.22 -11.05
CA ARG A 461 -14.22 1.55 -9.86
C ARG A 461 -15.20 2.70 -10.08
N THR A 462 -14.97 3.54 -11.09
CA THR A 462 -15.88 4.65 -11.40
C THR A 462 -17.14 4.17 -12.09
N LYS A 463 -18.26 4.84 -11.84
CA LYS A 463 -19.51 4.69 -12.60
C LYS A 463 -19.68 5.76 -13.69
N ASN A 464 -19.15 6.97 -13.44
CA ASN A 464 -19.37 8.11 -14.31
C ASN A 464 -18.06 8.79 -14.70
N LYS A 465 -17.39 9.49 -13.76
CA LYS A 465 -16.22 10.33 -14.08
C LYS A 465 -14.93 9.80 -13.48
N ILE A 466 -13.84 9.88 -14.23
CA ILE A 466 -12.50 9.62 -13.72
C ILE A 466 -11.60 10.83 -13.92
N HIS A 467 -10.80 11.14 -12.91
CA HIS A 467 -9.68 12.07 -13.03
C HIS A 467 -8.39 11.27 -12.95
N ILE A 468 -7.57 11.34 -13.99
CA ILE A 468 -6.39 10.49 -14.16
C ILE A 468 -5.17 11.37 -14.47
N PRO A 469 -4.04 11.17 -13.79
CA PRO A 469 -2.77 11.82 -14.11
C PRO A 469 -2.36 11.63 -15.58
N GLU A 470 -1.76 12.67 -16.17
CA GLU A 470 -1.29 12.65 -17.57
C GLU A 470 -0.29 11.51 -17.83
N SER A 471 0.63 11.28 -16.90
CA SER A 471 1.59 10.14 -16.95
C SER A 471 0.97 8.75 -16.95
N LEU A 472 -0.30 8.60 -16.54
CA LEU A 472 -1.03 7.32 -16.54
C LEU A 472 -1.99 7.17 -17.72
N MET A 473 -2.09 8.19 -18.58
CA MET A 473 -2.95 8.15 -19.76
C MET A 473 -2.28 7.35 -20.90
N PRO A 474 -3.02 6.46 -21.58
CA PRO A 474 -2.56 5.87 -22.82
C PRO A 474 -2.28 6.94 -23.88
N ILE A 475 -1.24 6.72 -24.67
CA ILE A 475 -0.85 7.60 -25.77
C ILE A 475 -1.99 7.69 -26.79
N ASP A 476 -2.27 8.89 -27.28
CA ASP A 476 -3.31 9.19 -28.29
C ASP A 476 -4.73 8.76 -27.90
N PHE A 477 -5.04 8.66 -26.60
CA PHE A 477 -6.39 8.37 -26.14
C PHE A 477 -7.35 9.53 -26.46
N PRO A 478 -8.55 9.27 -27.04
CA PRO A 478 -9.47 10.33 -27.43
C PRO A 478 -10.04 11.10 -26.23
N ASP A 479 -10.26 12.40 -26.42
CA ASP A 479 -10.93 13.24 -25.41
C ASP A 479 -12.33 12.72 -25.11
N SER A 480 -12.66 12.62 -23.82
CA SER A 480 -13.99 12.21 -23.34
C SER A 480 -14.44 13.13 -22.20
N PRO A 481 -15.72 13.54 -22.14
CA PRO A 481 -16.25 14.33 -21.03
C PRO A 481 -16.23 13.58 -19.69
N GLN A 482 -16.10 12.24 -19.72
CA GLN A 482 -16.04 11.39 -18.54
C GLN A 482 -14.62 11.15 -18.03
N ILE A 483 -13.60 11.49 -18.83
CA ILE A 483 -12.18 11.30 -18.49
C ILE A 483 -11.51 12.68 -18.40
N GLN A 484 -11.09 13.06 -17.20
CA GLN A 484 -10.43 14.34 -16.94
C GLN A 484 -8.96 14.13 -16.66
N ILE A 485 -8.10 14.74 -17.47
CA ILE A 485 -6.65 14.64 -17.30
C ILE A 485 -6.19 15.63 -16.22
N ILE A 486 -5.44 15.13 -15.24
CA ILE A 486 -4.77 15.95 -14.22
C ILE A 486 -3.34 16.16 -14.70
N LYS A 487 -2.93 17.41 -14.92
CA LYS A 487 -1.55 17.74 -15.24
C LYS A 487 -0.65 17.39 -14.06
N ASP A 488 0.42 16.67 -14.35
CA ASP A 488 1.43 16.39 -13.34
C ASP A 488 2.14 17.70 -12.96
N LEU A 489 2.17 18.01 -11.67
CA LEU A 489 3.10 19.01 -11.16
C LEU A 489 4.51 18.47 -11.45
N PRO A 490 5.45 19.28 -11.97
CA PRO A 490 6.79 18.79 -12.27
C PRO A 490 7.37 18.19 -10.99
N GLU A 491 7.64 16.88 -11.01
CA GLU A 491 8.38 16.24 -9.94
C GLU A 491 9.70 17.02 -9.80
N GLU A 492 9.94 17.60 -8.63
CA GLU A 492 11.32 17.84 -8.21
C GLU A 492 11.97 16.46 -8.24
N LYS A 493 12.77 16.20 -9.28
CA LYS A 493 13.53 14.95 -9.43
C LYS A 493 14.22 14.66 -8.11
N LYS A 494 13.64 13.79 -7.27
CA LYS A 494 14.36 13.09 -6.22
C LYS A 494 15.33 12.20 -6.97
N THR A 495 16.50 12.75 -7.29
CA THR A 495 17.59 11.99 -7.86
C THR A 495 17.98 10.94 -6.83
N GLU A 496 17.49 9.70 -7.03
CA GLU A 496 18.15 8.52 -6.49
C GLU A 496 19.55 8.49 -7.09
N LYS A 497 20.50 9.08 -6.35
CA LYS A 497 21.91 8.94 -6.66
C LYS A 497 22.42 7.70 -5.95
N SER A 498 22.17 6.52 -6.51
CA SER A 498 23.02 5.36 -6.23
C SER A 498 24.32 5.52 -7.00
N TYR A 499 25.21 6.40 -6.54
CA TYR A 499 26.60 6.35 -6.94
C TYR A 499 27.40 5.93 -5.72
N THR A 500 28.13 4.82 -5.84
CA THR A 500 29.19 4.52 -4.89
C THR A 500 30.26 5.61 -5.01
N VAL A 501 30.82 6.06 -3.88
CA VAL A 501 31.84 7.13 -3.80
C VAL A 501 32.99 6.89 -4.80
N ASP A 502 33.30 5.62 -5.08
CA ASP A 502 34.38 5.23 -6.00
C ASP A 502 34.08 5.53 -7.48
N GLN A 503 32.81 5.52 -7.91
CA GLN A 503 32.40 5.87 -9.28
C GLN A 503 32.47 7.38 -9.54
N VAL A 504 32.26 8.21 -8.51
CA VAL A 504 32.39 9.67 -8.62
C VAL A 504 33.87 10.07 -8.70
N ARG A 505 34.76 9.32 -8.03
CA ARG A 505 36.22 9.54 -8.02
C ARG A 505 36.87 9.35 -9.40
N GLU A 506 36.38 8.42 -10.21
CA GLU A 506 36.90 8.22 -11.57
C GLU A 506 36.52 9.37 -12.52
N LYS A 507 35.35 9.99 -12.32
CA LYS A 507 34.79 11.00 -13.23
C LYS A 507 35.24 12.44 -12.90
N TYR A 508 35.62 12.71 -11.65
CA TYR A 508 36.01 14.04 -11.18
C TYR A 508 37.35 14.03 -10.44
N LYS A 509 38.43 13.69 -11.14
CA LYS A 509 39.80 13.58 -10.57
C LYS A 509 40.32 14.86 -9.90
N GLY A 510 39.77 16.04 -10.25
CA GLY A 510 40.14 17.34 -9.67
C GLY A 510 39.31 17.79 -8.47
N ALA A 511 38.19 17.14 -8.15
CA ALA A 511 37.23 17.63 -7.15
C ALA A 511 37.73 17.52 -5.69
N TYR A 512 38.87 16.87 -5.48
CA TYR A 512 39.52 16.70 -4.17
C TYR A 512 40.99 17.08 -4.20
N GLN A 513 41.44 17.86 -5.19
CA GLN A 513 42.78 18.44 -5.11
C GLN A 513 42.82 19.48 -3.98
N PRO A 514 43.92 19.54 -3.20
CA PRO A 514 44.10 20.55 -2.19
C PRO A 514 43.95 21.94 -2.81
N TRP A 515 43.24 22.80 -2.09
CA TRP A 515 43.05 24.18 -2.46
C TRP A 515 44.39 24.88 -2.70
N THR A 516 44.59 25.46 -3.87
CA THR A 516 45.81 26.21 -4.20
C THR A 516 45.67 27.67 -3.82
N GLN A 517 46.75 28.34 -3.43
CA GLN A 517 46.74 29.79 -3.13
C GLN A 517 46.19 30.65 -4.28
N GLU A 518 46.35 30.21 -5.53
CA GLU A 518 45.82 30.90 -6.72
C GLU A 518 44.28 30.88 -6.77
N LEU A 519 43.66 29.75 -6.40
CA LEU A 519 42.21 29.59 -6.28
C LEU A 519 41.66 30.39 -5.09
N ASP A 520 42.45 30.54 -4.03
CA ASP A 520 42.10 31.35 -2.86
C ASP A 520 42.10 32.85 -3.20
N GLN A 521 43.10 33.29 -3.98
CA GLN A 521 43.18 34.66 -4.46
C GLN A 521 42.04 34.99 -5.44
N GLU A 522 41.70 34.08 -6.36
CA GLU A 522 40.58 34.23 -7.30
C GLU A 522 39.24 34.37 -6.55
N LEU A 523 39.03 33.63 -5.46
CA LEU A 523 37.83 33.72 -4.64
C LEU A 523 37.79 34.97 -3.75
N ILE A 524 38.94 35.42 -3.27
CA ILE A 524 39.06 36.70 -2.55
C ILE A 524 38.77 37.86 -3.49
N ASP A 525 39.24 37.83 -4.72
CA ASP A 525 38.98 38.86 -5.73
C ASP A 525 37.47 38.90 -6.08
N LEU A 526 36.83 37.74 -6.29
CA LEU A 526 35.38 37.62 -6.52
C LEU A 526 34.53 38.07 -5.33
N PHE A 527 34.99 37.82 -4.10
CA PHE A 527 34.31 38.25 -2.88
C PHE A 527 34.48 39.76 -2.61
N SER A 528 35.66 40.30 -2.93
CA SER A 528 36.01 41.71 -2.72
C SER A 528 35.36 42.66 -3.73
N GLU A 529 34.91 42.14 -4.88
CA GLU A 529 34.24 42.93 -5.93
C GLU A 529 32.74 43.18 -5.69
N GLY A 530 32.13 42.64 -4.63
CA GLY A 530 30.82 43.10 -4.13
C GLY A 530 29.73 43.25 -5.20
N ILE A 531 29.39 42.16 -5.90
CA ILE A 531 28.58 42.21 -7.12
C ILE A 531 27.14 42.66 -6.84
N SER A 532 26.74 43.78 -7.46
CA SER A 532 25.40 44.36 -7.36
C SER A 532 24.37 43.65 -8.26
N GLY A 533 23.07 43.78 -7.95
CA GLY A 533 21.98 43.20 -8.75
C GLY A 533 21.94 43.62 -10.24
N ASN A 534 22.66 44.68 -10.63
CA ASN A 534 22.80 45.11 -12.02
C ASN A 534 23.75 44.22 -12.85
N ASP A 535 24.72 43.56 -12.22
CA ASP A 535 25.68 42.71 -12.94
C ASP A 535 25.14 41.28 -13.14
N LEU A 536 24.24 40.84 -12.26
CA LEU A 536 23.38 39.66 -12.45
C LEU A 536 22.54 39.77 -13.74
N ALA A 537 21.97 40.95 -13.98
CA ALA A 537 21.20 41.23 -15.20
C ALA A 537 22.09 41.26 -16.46
N LYS A 538 23.34 41.75 -16.35
CA LYS A 538 24.32 41.71 -17.45
C LYS A 538 24.77 40.28 -17.78
N HIS A 539 25.10 39.47 -16.77
CA HIS A 539 25.49 38.07 -16.96
C HIS A 539 24.36 37.25 -17.57
N PHE A 540 23.10 37.48 -17.16
CA PHE A 540 21.95 36.82 -17.76
C PHE A 540 21.75 37.23 -19.23
N LYS A 541 21.92 38.51 -19.58
CA LYS A 541 21.88 38.98 -20.97
C LYS A 541 23.02 38.40 -21.81
N ALA A 542 24.24 38.31 -21.27
CA ALA A 542 25.40 37.74 -21.94
C ALA A 542 25.23 36.22 -22.18
N LEU A 543 24.70 35.48 -21.20
CA LEU A 543 24.38 34.06 -21.35
C LEU A 543 23.31 33.81 -22.42
N LYS A 544 22.32 34.69 -22.52
CA LYS A 544 21.27 34.61 -23.56
C LYS A 544 21.84 34.82 -24.97
N ALA A 545 22.92 35.59 -25.11
CA ALA A 545 23.62 35.82 -26.37
C ALA A 545 24.60 34.69 -26.75
N LYS A 546 25.18 33.98 -25.76
CA LYS A 546 26.11 32.86 -25.96
C LYS A 546 25.80 31.69 -25.00
N PRO A 547 24.78 30.87 -25.29
CA PRO A 547 24.30 29.84 -24.36
C PRO A 547 25.24 28.64 -24.18
N ALA A 548 26.25 28.47 -25.06
CA ALA A 548 27.24 27.39 -24.96
C ALA A 548 28.51 27.78 -24.19
N ASP A 549 28.59 29.03 -23.69
CA ASP A 549 29.76 29.51 -22.94
C ASP A 549 29.75 28.93 -21.51
N THR A 550 30.65 27.98 -21.28
CA THR A 550 30.76 27.24 -20.02
C THR A 550 31.17 28.10 -18.83
N ILE A 551 31.84 29.23 -19.06
CA ILE A 551 32.29 30.15 -18.00
C ILE A 551 31.09 30.97 -17.51
N LEU A 552 30.30 31.53 -18.43
CA LEU A 552 29.06 32.24 -18.10
C LEU A 552 28.03 31.32 -17.43
N LEU A 553 27.95 30.06 -17.84
CA LEU A 553 27.05 29.06 -17.24
C LEU A 553 27.44 28.72 -15.79
N ARG A 554 28.74 28.65 -15.48
CA ARG A 554 29.23 28.47 -14.11
C ARG A 554 28.97 29.70 -13.25
N ALA A 555 29.24 30.90 -13.76
CA ALA A 555 28.96 32.15 -13.05
C ALA A 555 27.45 32.31 -12.75
N ALA A 556 26.57 31.96 -13.70
CA ALA A 556 25.12 32.00 -13.49
C ALA A 556 24.65 31.00 -12.41
N ARG A 557 25.25 29.79 -12.37
CA ARG A 557 24.97 28.79 -11.33
C ARG A 557 25.44 29.25 -9.96
N GLN A 558 26.61 29.87 -9.88
CA GLN A 558 27.14 30.41 -8.63
C GLN A 558 26.23 31.52 -8.08
N ASN A 559 25.82 32.46 -8.95
CA ASN A 559 24.89 33.52 -8.54
C ASN A 559 23.53 32.98 -8.06
N LEU A 560 22.99 31.94 -8.70
CA LEU A 560 21.76 31.26 -8.25
C LEU A 560 21.95 30.60 -6.88
N HIS A 561 23.09 29.95 -6.68
CA HIS A 561 23.44 29.33 -5.40
C HIS A 561 23.51 30.37 -4.28
N ASP A 562 24.13 31.52 -4.51
CA ASP A 562 24.27 32.57 -3.50
C ASP A 562 22.92 33.22 -3.15
N ILE A 563 22.02 33.40 -4.13
CA ILE A 563 20.63 33.85 -3.88
C ILE A 563 19.86 32.80 -3.06
N MET A 564 20.01 31.52 -3.38
CA MET A 564 19.38 30.44 -2.61
C MET A 564 19.90 30.42 -1.17
N LEU A 565 21.20 30.61 -0.96
CA LEU A 565 21.82 30.66 0.35
C LEU A 565 21.30 31.83 1.19
N LEU A 566 21.20 33.02 0.59
CA LEU A 566 20.63 34.21 1.24
C LEU A 566 19.16 34.01 1.63
N ASN A 567 18.35 33.42 0.74
CA ASN A 567 16.96 33.10 1.03
C ASN A 567 16.84 32.07 2.18
N MET A 568 17.67 31.04 2.17
CA MET A 568 17.69 30.01 3.22
C MET A 568 18.06 30.60 4.58
N GLN A 569 19.08 31.47 4.63
CA GLN A 569 19.49 32.18 5.83
C GLN A 569 18.40 33.14 6.34
N ALA A 570 17.70 33.83 5.44
CA ALA A 570 16.59 34.72 5.80
C ALA A 570 15.40 33.94 6.40
N ILE A 571 15.09 32.76 5.85
CA ILE A 571 14.05 31.86 6.37
C ILE A 571 14.43 31.32 7.75
N GLN A 572 15.68 30.87 7.94
CA GLN A 572 16.17 30.41 9.25
C GLN A 572 16.10 31.52 10.30
N ARG A 573 16.54 32.74 9.97
CA ARG A 573 16.46 33.89 10.89
C ARG A 573 15.01 34.23 11.26
N LYS A 574 14.08 34.22 10.29
CA LYS A 574 12.64 34.39 10.57
C LYS A 574 12.09 33.29 11.48
N SER A 575 12.48 32.04 11.27
CA SER A 575 12.06 30.90 12.10
C SER A 575 12.54 31.05 13.55
N ILE A 576 13.84 31.32 13.75
CA ILE A 576 14.43 31.52 15.07
C ILE A 576 13.79 32.71 15.79
N THR A 577 13.50 33.80 15.06
CA THR A 577 12.84 34.97 15.64
C THR A 577 11.40 34.66 16.07
N ALA A 578 10.67 33.88 15.28
CA ALA A 578 9.31 33.44 15.61
C ALA A 578 9.29 32.49 16.83
N GLU A 579 10.26 31.58 16.92
CA GLU A 579 10.44 30.66 18.05
C GLU A 579 10.75 31.42 19.35
N ASN A 580 11.73 32.33 19.33
CA ASN A 580 12.05 33.19 20.48
C ASN A 580 10.85 34.06 20.90
N THR A 581 10.08 34.58 19.95
CA THR A 581 8.87 35.38 20.24
C THR A 581 7.79 34.51 20.90
N ALA A 582 7.64 33.26 20.44
CA ALA A 582 6.69 32.32 21.02
C ALA A 582 7.09 31.92 22.45
N GLU A 583 8.37 31.62 22.70
CA GLU A 583 8.86 31.30 24.06
C GLU A 583 8.67 32.46 25.04
N VAL A 584 9.04 33.69 24.64
CA VAL A 584 8.82 34.90 25.45
C VAL A 584 7.34 35.10 25.73
N SER A 585 6.47 34.87 24.74
CA SER A 585 5.02 34.98 24.91
C SER A 585 4.48 33.93 25.89
N VAL A 586 4.93 32.67 25.79
CA VAL A 586 4.56 31.60 26.73
C VAL A 586 5.01 31.95 28.14
N PHE A 587 6.24 32.46 28.32
CA PHE A 587 6.73 32.90 29.63
C PHE A 587 5.83 33.97 30.25
N TRP A 588 5.49 35.04 29.51
CA TRP A 588 4.63 36.12 30.01
C TRP A 588 3.20 35.67 30.29
N VAL A 589 2.61 34.80 29.45
CA VAL A 589 1.28 34.24 29.69
C VAL A 589 1.28 33.39 30.97
N THR A 590 2.30 32.58 31.17
CA THR A 590 2.42 31.71 32.36
C THR A 590 2.63 32.53 33.63
N LEU A 591 3.50 33.55 33.57
CA LEU A 591 3.75 34.45 34.69
C LEU A 591 2.49 35.24 35.08
N THR A 592 1.81 35.82 34.08
CA THR A 592 0.58 36.60 34.30
C THR A 592 -0.54 35.71 34.85
N GLY A 593 -0.70 34.50 34.28
CA GLY A 593 -1.66 33.51 34.79
C GLY A 593 -1.39 33.12 36.24
N THR A 594 -0.12 32.93 36.61
CA THR A 594 0.28 32.59 37.98
C THR A 594 0.01 33.74 38.96
N ILE A 595 0.31 34.99 38.57
CA ILE A 595 0.02 36.17 39.39
C ILE A 595 -1.49 36.35 39.57
N CYS A 596 -2.29 36.20 38.52
CA CYS A 596 -3.74 36.26 38.60
C CYS A 596 -4.31 35.17 39.52
N LEU A 597 -3.77 33.94 39.45
CA LEU A 597 -4.18 32.84 40.32
C LEU A 597 -3.86 33.15 41.79
N LEU A 598 -2.66 33.68 42.08
CA LEU A 598 -2.26 34.09 43.42
C LEU A 598 -3.15 35.20 43.98
N LEU A 599 -3.45 36.22 43.16
CA LEU A 599 -4.36 37.30 43.53
C LEU A 599 -5.77 36.78 43.84
N ALA A 600 -6.31 35.90 42.98
CA ALA A 600 -7.60 35.27 43.19
C ALA A 600 -7.61 34.44 44.49
N LEU A 601 -6.55 33.68 44.76
CA LEU A 601 -6.42 32.89 45.99
C LEU A 601 -6.34 33.78 47.24
N THR A 602 -5.56 34.87 47.19
CA THR A 602 -5.49 35.83 48.31
C THR A 602 -6.81 36.53 48.56
N MET A 603 -7.57 36.90 47.51
CA MET A 603 -8.92 37.45 47.69
C MET A 603 -9.86 36.41 48.29
N LEU A 604 -9.78 35.15 47.87
CA LEU A 604 -10.62 34.07 48.38
C LEU A 604 -10.35 33.76 49.87
N VAL A 605 -9.09 33.93 50.32
CA VAL A 605 -8.70 33.73 51.72
C VAL A 605 -8.98 34.96 52.61
N ASN A 606 -8.90 36.19 52.06
CA ASN A 606 -9.08 37.43 52.82
C ASN A 606 -10.49 38.05 52.73
N LEU A 607 -11.44 37.42 52.05
CA LEU A 607 -12.83 37.86 52.11
C LEU A 607 -13.42 37.48 53.48
N PRO A 608 -13.84 38.45 54.31
CA PRO A 608 -14.56 38.14 55.54
C PRO A 608 -15.86 37.42 55.18
N ALA A 609 -16.09 36.27 55.81
CA ALA A 609 -17.35 35.54 55.68
C ALA A 609 -18.48 36.46 56.17
N ASN A 610 -19.25 36.98 55.22
CA ASN A 610 -20.52 37.66 55.44
C ASN A 610 -21.58 37.01 54.55
#